data_AF-A0A0P7ZE00-F1
#
_entry.id   AF-A0A0P7ZE00-F1
#
_cell.length_a   1.000
_cell.length_b   1.000
_cell.length_c   1.000
_cell.angle_alpha   90.00
_cell.angle_beta   90.00
_cell.angle_gamma   90.00
#
_symmetry.space_group_name_H-M   'P 1'
#
loop_
_entity.id
_entity.type
_entity.pdbx_description
1 polymer ?
#
loop_
_entity_poly.entity_id
_entity_poly.type
_entity_poly.pdbx_seq_one_letter_code
_entity_poly.pdbx_strand_id
1 'polypeptide(L)'
;MDDLRQKLEQQGFDNITYMVVNSQELVARLFHHHLRQKMSENITLYVQDPKQDDIWQILSGDKDDFLVYDRCGLLTYQISMPFSKLSMPYVENAIRKTYCKNICANCLLEVIAISY
;
A
#
# COMPACT_ATOMS: atom_id res chain seq x y z
N MET A 1 10.01 4.02 6.34
CA MET A 1 9.37 3.49 5.11
C MET A 1 10.19 3.81 3.89
N ASP A 2 10.65 5.06 3.70
CA ASP A 2 11.51 5.40 2.56
C ASP A 2 12.80 4.56 2.50
N ASP A 3 13.42 4.21 3.64
CA ASP A 3 14.57 3.30 3.68
C ASP A 3 14.26 1.92 3.06
N LEU A 4 13.07 1.36 3.35
CA LEU A 4 12.63 0.09 2.78
C LEU A 4 12.39 0.22 1.27
N ARG A 5 11.77 1.33 0.83
CA ARG A 5 11.59 1.64 -0.60
C ARG A 5 12.94 1.69 -1.32
N GLN A 6 13.89 2.49 -0.82
CA GLN A 6 15.22 2.63 -1.41
C GLN A 6 15.95 1.29 -1.46
N LYS A 7 15.89 0.49 -0.38
CA LYS A 7 16.48 -0.85 -0.33
C LYS A 7 15.93 -1.77 -1.43
N LEU A 8 14.61 -1.78 -1.62
CA LEU A 8 13.95 -2.60 -2.63
C LEU A 8 14.32 -2.16 -4.05
N GLU A 9 14.30 -0.85 -4.30
CA GLU A 9 14.68 -0.27 -5.60
C GLU A 9 16.14 -0.60 -5.98
N GLN A 10 17.08 -0.47 -5.04
CA GLN A 10 18.48 -0.85 -5.24
C GLN A 10 18.68 -2.34 -5.55
N GLN A 11 17.69 -3.17 -5.25
CA GLN A 11 17.70 -4.61 -5.49
C GLN A 11 16.89 -5.02 -6.71
N GLY A 12 16.44 -4.06 -7.52
CA GLY A 12 15.70 -4.30 -8.76
C GLY A 12 14.20 -4.51 -8.58
N PHE A 13 13.63 -4.22 -7.40
CA PHE A 13 12.18 -4.19 -7.20
C PHE A 13 11.67 -2.80 -7.61
N ASP A 14 11.53 -2.60 -8.91
CA ASP A 14 11.08 -1.36 -9.53
C ASP A 14 9.55 -1.27 -9.64
N ASN A 15 9.03 -0.10 -10.02
CA ASN A 15 7.61 0.12 -10.30
C ASN A 15 6.66 -0.29 -9.14
N ILE A 16 7.08 -0.10 -7.89
CA ILE A 16 6.24 -0.23 -6.70
C ILE A 16 5.79 1.17 -6.27
N THR A 17 4.47 1.36 -6.15
CA THR A 17 3.90 2.61 -5.63
C THR A 17 3.69 2.50 -4.12
N TYR A 18 4.10 3.53 -3.38
CA TYR A 18 3.92 3.60 -1.94
C TYR A 18 2.99 4.75 -1.58
N MET A 19 1.98 4.45 -0.76
CA MET A 19 1.00 5.41 -0.30
C MET A 19 0.79 5.28 1.20
N VAL A 20 0.66 6.41 1.88
CA VAL A 20 0.17 6.51 3.25
C VAL A 20 -1.20 7.18 3.20
N VAL A 21 -2.22 6.46 3.66
CA VAL A 21 -3.56 7.01 3.85
C VAL A 21 -3.65 7.49 5.30
N ASN A 22 -3.66 8.81 5.52
CA ASN A 22 -3.77 9.35 6.87
C ASN A 22 -5.20 9.14 7.41
N SER A 23 -5.40 9.17 8.72
CA SER A 23 -6.76 9.01 9.29
C SER A 23 -7.69 10.15 8.86
N GLN A 24 -9.00 9.91 8.91
CA GLN A 24 -10.02 10.93 8.64
C GLN A 24 -10.24 11.90 9.82
N GLU A 25 -9.49 11.76 10.91
CA GLU A 25 -9.63 12.59 12.09
C GLU A 25 -9.16 14.04 11.85
N LEU A 26 -9.70 14.97 12.64
CA LEU A 26 -9.31 16.38 12.57
C LEU A 26 -7.80 16.59 12.79
N VAL A 27 -7.22 15.86 13.74
CA VAL A 27 -5.79 15.96 14.08
C VAL A 27 -4.93 15.56 12.88
N ALA A 28 -5.27 14.50 12.16
CA ALA A 28 -4.55 14.05 10.98
C ALA A 28 -4.50 15.12 9.87
N ARG A 29 -5.59 15.87 9.67
CA ARG A 29 -5.62 17.00 8.73
C ARG A 29 -4.79 18.18 9.20
N LEU A 30 -4.90 18.57 10.47
CA LEU A 30 -4.14 19.70 11.04
C LEU A 30 -2.63 19.47 10.94
N PHE A 31 -2.18 18.23 11.15
CA PHE A 31 -0.76 17.86 11.08
C PHE A 31 -0.30 17.36 9.70
N HIS A 32 -1.15 17.39 8.67
CA HIS A 32 -0.82 16.86 7.35
C HIS A 32 0.45 17.51 6.76
N HIS A 33 0.56 18.83 6.82
CA HIS A 33 1.74 19.54 6.31
C HIS A 33 3.02 19.14 7.03
N HIS A 34 2.97 19.02 8.37
CA HIS A 34 4.11 18.57 9.17
C HIS A 34 4.54 17.15 8.83
N LEU A 35 3.57 16.26 8.63
CA LEU A 35 3.84 14.89 8.19
C LEU A 35 4.46 14.88 6.79
N ARG A 36 3.93 15.68 5.86
CA ARG A 36 4.46 15.80 4.48
C ARG A 36 5.92 16.22 4.45
N GLN A 37 6.31 17.20 5.27
CA GLN A 37 7.70 17.67 5.36
C GLN A 37 8.69 16.59 5.85
N LYS A 38 8.20 15.57 6.55
CA LYS A 38 9.01 14.45 7.05
C LYS A 38 9.01 13.23 6.13
N MET A 39 8.24 13.27 5.03
CA MET A 39 8.06 12.15 4.13
C MET A 39 8.77 12.41 2.80
N SER A 40 9.33 11.33 2.23
CA SER A 40 9.92 11.33 0.90
C SER A 40 8.89 11.72 -0.17
N GLU A 41 9.35 12.45 -1.19
CA GLU A 41 8.58 12.82 -2.39
C GLU A 41 8.06 11.60 -3.17
N ASN A 42 8.78 10.47 -3.06
CA ASN A 42 8.41 9.21 -3.70
C ASN A 42 7.31 8.42 -2.98
N ILE A 43 6.74 9.00 -1.92
CA ILE A 43 5.65 8.40 -1.15
C ILE A 43 4.45 9.33 -1.22
N THR A 44 3.33 8.83 -1.75
CA THR A 44 2.07 9.59 -1.74
C THR A 44 1.53 9.68 -0.32
N LEU A 45 1.19 10.89 0.14
CA LEU A 45 0.50 11.10 1.40
C LEU A 45 -0.94 11.53 1.08
N TYR A 46 -1.89 10.60 1.22
CA TYR A 46 -3.30 10.85 0.96
C TYR A 46 -3.97 11.45 2.20
N VAL A 47 -4.62 12.60 2.01
CA VAL A 47 -5.46 13.24 3.03
C VAL A 47 -6.92 12.87 2.80
N GLN A 48 -7.63 12.56 3.88
CA GLN A 48 -9.04 12.21 3.79
C GLN A 48 -9.95 13.42 4.06
N ASP A 49 -10.90 13.69 3.16
CA ASP A 49 -11.97 14.66 3.37
C ASP A 49 -12.98 14.10 4.40
N PRO A 50 -13.40 14.86 5.42
CA PRO A 50 -14.35 14.38 6.42
C PRO A 50 -15.78 14.10 5.89
N LYS A 51 -16.11 14.48 4.66
CA LYS A 51 -17.40 14.20 4.02
C LYS A 51 -17.39 12.96 3.10
N GLN A 52 -16.21 12.44 2.78
CA GLN A 52 -16.09 11.21 1.98
C GLN A 52 -16.23 9.98 2.89
N ASP A 53 -16.39 8.80 2.29
CA ASP A 53 -16.35 7.54 3.04
C ASP A 53 -14.96 7.30 3.65
N ASP A 54 -14.90 6.82 4.89
CA ASP A 54 -13.62 6.55 5.56
C ASP A 54 -12.89 5.39 4.88
N ILE A 55 -11.76 5.70 4.25
CA ILE A 55 -10.95 4.72 3.53
C ILE A 55 -10.40 3.65 4.47
N TRP A 56 -10.09 4.00 5.73
CA TRP A 56 -9.63 2.99 6.69
C TRP A 56 -10.73 1.95 6.93
N GLN A 57 -11.99 2.39 7.07
CA GLN A 57 -13.12 1.49 7.21
C GLN A 57 -13.39 0.66 5.95
N ILE A 58 -13.38 1.30 4.76
CA ILE A 58 -13.58 0.61 3.48
C ILE A 58 -12.55 -0.51 3.29
N LEU A 59 -11.29 -0.23 3.62
CA LEU A 59 -10.19 -1.18 3.45
C LEU A 59 -10.04 -2.13 4.65
N SER A 60 -10.90 -2.02 5.67
CA SER A 60 -10.79 -2.76 6.93
C SER A 60 -9.39 -2.67 7.56
N GLY A 61 -8.75 -1.50 7.41
CA GLY A 61 -7.41 -1.22 7.92
C GLY A 61 -7.44 -0.48 9.24
N ASP A 62 -6.35 -0.60 10.01
CA ASP A 62 -6.13 0.15 11.25
C ASP A 62 -4.81 0.94 11.16
N LYS A 63 -4.55 1.75 12.19
CA LYS A 63 -3.30 2.48 12.34
C LYS A 63 -2.10 1.53 12.27
N ASP A 64 -1.10 1.94 11.51
CA ASP A 64 0.15 1.20 11.30
C ASP A 64 -0.02 -0.13 10.53
N ASP A 65 -1.20 -0.40 9.93
CA ASP A 65 -1.37 -1.52 9.01
C ASP A 65 -0.67 -1.26 7.67
N PHE A 66 -0.15 -2.34 7.07
CA PHE A 66 0.27 -2.36 5.67
C PHE A 66 -0.68 -3.22 4.86
N LEU A 67 -1.28 -2.62 3.84
CA LEU A 67 -2.06 -3.29 2.81
C LEU A 67 -1.20 -3.40 1.54
N VAL A 68 -0.89 -4.62 1.14
CA VAL A 68 -0.03 -4.89 -0.01
C VAL A 68 -0.86 -5.47 -1.15
N TYR A 69 -0.97 -4.71 -2.23
CA TYR A 69 -1.70 -5.10 -3.43
C TYR A 69 -0.74 -5.57 -4.52
N ASP A 70 -1.17 -6.55 -5.31
CA ASP A 70 -0.44 -6.92 -6.52
C ASP A 70 -0.75 -5.98 -7.70
N ARG A 71 -0.10 -6.23 -8.84
CA ARG A 71 -0.27 -5.43 -10.08
C ARG A 71 -1.70 -5.45 -10.64
N CYS A 72 -2.56 -6.34 -10.17
CA CYS A 72 -3.94 -6.52 -10.61
C CYS A 72 -4.92 -5.87 -9.64
N GLY A 73 -4.42 -5.24 -8.57
CA GLY A 73 -5.23 -4.63 -7.51
C GLY A 73 -5.78 -5.63 -6.50
N LEU A 74 -5.31 -6.88 -6.48
CA LEU A 74 -5.73 -7.85 -5.47
C LEU A 74 -4.97 -7.60 -4.16
N LEU A 75 -5.69 -7.51 -3.04
CA LEU A 75 -5.08 -7.48 -1.71
C LEU A 75 -4.40 -8.84 -1.44
N THR A 76 -3.09 -8.84 -1.32
CA THR A 76 -2.29 -10.06 -1.10
C THR A 76 -1.85 -10.24 0.35
N TYR A 77 -1.61 -9.13 1.05
CA TYR A 77 -1.30 -9.12 2.47
C TYR A 77 -1.95 -7.93 3.15
N GLN A 78 -2.55 -8.18 4.32
CA GLN A 78 -2.81 -7.17 5.34
C GLN A 78 -1.94 -7.53 6.53
N ILE A 79 -1.10 -6.59 6.96
CA ILE A 79 -0.12 -6.80 8.03
C ILE A 79 -0.38 -5.76 9.09
N SER A 80 -0.89 -6.22 10.22
CA SER A 80 -1.14 -5.37 11.37
C SER A 80 -0.01 -5.43 12.40
N MET A 81 -0.08 -4.53 13.37
CA MET A 81 0.80 -4.57 14.53
C MET A 81 0.68 -5.93 15.27
N PRO A 82 1.79 -6.46 15.81
CA PRO A 82 3.15 -5.90 15.86
C PRO A 82 4.00 -6.19 14.61
N PHE A 83 3.50 -6.98 13.66
CA PHE A 83 4.26 -7.47 12.50
C PHE A 83 4.51 -6.37 11.45
N SER A 84 3.72 -5.30 11.47
CA SER A 84 3.87 -4.14 10.59
C SER A 84 5.06 -3.23 10.94
N LYS A 85 5.74 -3.46 12.07
CA LYS A 85 6.96 -2.72 12.41
C LYS A 85 8.01 -2.95 11.32
N LEU A 86 8.46 -1.87 10.67
CA LEU A 86 9.46 -1.93 9.59
C LEU A 86 10.85 -2.41 10.03
N SER A 87 11.12 -2.49 11.33
CA SER A 87 12.31 -3.16 11.86
C SER A 87 12.24 -4.69 11.75
N MET A 88 11.04 -5.24 11.49
CA MET A 88 10.79 -6.66 11.27
C MET A 88 10.67 -6.96 9.76
N PRO A 89 10.97 -8.20 9.32
CA PRO A 89 11.05 -8.53 7.90
C PRO A 89 9.68 -8.75 7.23
N TYR A 90 8.57 -8.71 7.97
CA TYR A 90 7.26 -9.16 7.46
C TYR A 90 6.74 -8.29 6.31
N VAL A 91 6.83 -6.96 6.43
CA VAL A 91 6.40 -6.03 5.38
C VAL A 91 7.27 -6.18 4.14
N GLU A 92 8.59 -6.23 4.30
CA GLU A 92 9.51 -6.45 3.18
C GLU A 92 9.24 -7.78 2.48
N ASN A 93 9.07 -8.86 3.24
CA ASN A 93 8.80 -10.19 2.70
C ASN A 93 7.47 -10.24 1.95
N ALA A 94 6.42 -9.59 2.47
CA ALA A 94 5.15 -9.50 1.79
C ALA A 94 5.28 -8.77 0.44
N ILE A 95 5.93 -7.60 0.42
CA ILE A 95 6.16 -6.85 -0.82
C ILE A 95 6.91 -7.71 -1.84
N ARG A 96 7.98 -8.39 -1.44
CA ARG A 96 8.75 -9.27 -2.35
C ARG A 96 7.91 -10.44 -2.88
N LYS A 97 7.15 -11.10 -2.01
CA LYS A 97 6.29 -12.23 -2.41
C LYS A 97 5.20 -11.76 -3.37
N THR A 98 4.59 -10.61 -3.11
CA THR A 98 3.59 -10.01 -4.00
C THR A 98 4.19 -9.62 -5.34
N TYR A 99 5.38 -9.02 -5.35
CA TYR A 99 6.06 -8.61 -6.58
C TYR A 99 6.43 -9.81 -7.48
N CYS A 100 6.96 -10.88 -6.88
CA CYS A 100 7.38 -12.09 -7.58
C CYS A 100 6.24 -13.05 -7.93
N LYS A 101 5.02 -12.83 -7.43
CA LYS A 101 3.86 -13.65 -7.79
C LYS A 101 3.56 -13.48 -9.28
N ASN A 102 3.20 -14.57 -9.95
CA ASN A 102 2.78 -14.54 -11.35
C ASN A 102 1.66 -13.50 -11.55
N ILE A 103 1.77 -12.73 -12.63
CA ILE A 103 0.82 -11.67 -13.01
C ILE A 103 -0.59 -12.29 -13.12
N CYS A 104 -1.56 -11.71 -12.41
CA CYS A 104 -3.00 -11.91 -12.53
C CYS A 104 -3.42 -13.36 -12.87
N ALA A 105 -3.60 -14.21 -11.85
CA ALA A 105 -4.24 -15.51 -12.08
C ALA A 105 -5.65 -15.30 -12.69
N ASN A 106 -5.90 -15.90 -13.86
CA ASN A 106 -7.13 -15.86 -14.66
C ASN A 106 -7.62 -14.46 -15.07
N CYS A 107 -7.12 -13.97 -16.20
CA CYS A 107 -7.77 -12.89 -16.94
C CYS A 107 -9.11 -13.42 -17.51
N LEU A 108 -10.24 -13.07 -16.89
CA LEU A 108 -11.59 -13.43 -17.39
C LEU A 108 -11.91 -12.80 -18.76
N LEU A 109 -11.15 -11.79 -19.19
CA LEU A 109 -11.26 -11.20 -20.52
C LEU A 109 -10.83 -12.15 -21.65
N GLU A 110 -10.06 -13.20 -21.36
CA GLU A 110 -9.76 -14.25 -22.36
C GLU A 110 -10.90 -15.25 -22.54
N VAL A 111 -11.81 -15.38 -21.57
CA VAL A 111 -12.95 -16.31 -21.64
C VAL A 111 -14.08 -15.75 -22.50
N ILE A 112 -14.17 -14.43 -22.66
CA ILE A 112 -15.23 -13.77 -23.45
C ILE A 112 -14.83 -13.63 -24.93
N ALA A 113 -13.55 -13.81 -25.29
CA ALA A 113 -13.07 -13.65 -26.65
C ALA A 113 -13.11 -14.94 -27.51
N ILE A 114 -13.71 -16.04 -27.01
CA ILE A 114 -13.96 -17.24 -27.84
C ILE A 114 -15.34 -17.80 -27.49
N SER A 115 -16.39 -17.21 -28.07
CA SER A 115 -17.72 -17.82 -28.20
C SER A 115 -18.53 -17.09 -29.28
N TYR A 116 -18.51 -17.68 -30.49
CA TYR A 116 -19.30 -17.40 -31.71
C TYR A 116 -18.94 -16.16 -32.53
#